data_AF-A0A9W9P3F7-F1
#
_entry.id   AF-A0A9W9P3F7-F1
#
_cell.length_a   1.000
_cell.length_b   1.000
_cell.length_c   1.000
_cell.angle_alpha   90.00
_cell.angle_beta   90.00
_cell.angle_gamma   90.00
#
_symmetry.space_group_name_H-M   'P 1'
#
loop_
_entity.id
_entity.type
_entity.pdbx_description
1 polymer ?
#
loop_
_entity_poly.entity_id
_entity_poly.type
_entity_poly.pdbx_seq_one_letter_code
_entity_poly.pdbx_strand_id
1 'polypeptide(L)'
;MTDLDEELRTMLWVVNSVFSILATIAILARFTARKVRSIAFGANDWLIYVALVSNWAIYALAGRAQILGLGRHIEVLSPEKIVAFTRNLYFMQIAYVPAPPAVKLSLLFLYRRMFQYTRLLWFVYGMMVLIVVWGTINLFLVTFFCTPISALWTVNGKCLELEPYSYAVINVVTTLIVWALPIPRVWRLQIPRGQKVALSLVIALGLLWVLLTFFLFRDCSTAIGRVILMPEKNERDKPWNYAKSCMMQFIEVSTGIVCTCLPTMRISNKEAVSKGCFAFCGLRSNKTSTNDDGKFWPRRLGKIHSISSQRGGKGDKLDWVNNLTTI
;
A
#
# COMPACT_ATOMS: atom_id res chain seq x y z
N MET A 1 -8.66 -25.70 -25.78
CA MET A 1 -9.10 -24.32 -25.46
C MET A 1 -9.63 -24.25 -24.03
N THR A 2 -10.42 -25.24 -23.58
CA THR A 2 -10.87 -25.40 -22.19
C THR A 2 -9.76 -25.47 -21.15
N ASP A 3 -8.61 -26.08 -21.47
CA ASP A 3 -7.53 -26.27 -20.51
C ASP A 3 -6.83 -24.95 -20.14
N LEU A 4 -6.67 -24.04 -21.12
CA LEU A 4 -6.05 -22.72 -20.91
C LEU A 4 -6.94 -21.83 -20.01
N ASP A 5 -8.26 -21.97 -20.14
CA ASP A 5 -9.26 -21.25 -19.34
C ASP A 5 -9.26 -21.72 -17.87
N GLU A 6 -9.04 -23.01 -17.66
CA GLU A 6 -8.97 -23.61 -16.33
C GLU A 6 -7.68 -23.23 -15.59
N GLU A 7 -6.54 -23.21 -16.29
CA GLU A 7 -5.28 -22.74 -15.73
C GLU A 7 -5.35 -21.27 -15.32
N LEU A 8 -5.89 -20.38 -16.16
CA LEU A 8 -6.02 -18.96 -15.82
C LEU A 8 -6.90 -18.74 -14.59
N ARG A 9 -8.04 -19.44 -14.51
CA ARG A 9 -8.95 -19.35 -13.36
C ARG A 9 -8.27 -19.80 -12.07
N THR A 10 -7.51 -20.88 -12.12
CA THR A 10 -6.78 -21.40 -10.97
C THR A 10 -5.68 -20.44 -10.53
N MET A 11 -4.89 -19.91 -11.47
CA MET A 11 -3.87 -18.89 -11.19
C MET A 11 -4.48 -17.65 -10.52
N LEU A 12 -5.61 -17.15 -11.04
CA LEU A 12 -6.31 -15.99 -10.47
C LEU A 12 -6.69 -16.21 -9.00
N TRP A 13 -7.27 -17.37 -8.66
CA TRP A 13 -7.65 -17.70 -7.29
C TRP A 13 -6.44 -17.78 -6.36
N VAL A 14 -5.41 -18.50 -6.78
CA VAL A 14 -4.21 -18.71 -5.96
C VAL A 14 -3.51 -17.38 -5.71
N VAL A 15 -3.25 -16.61 -6.76
CA VAL A 15 -2.57 -15.31 -6.67
C VAL A 15 -3.37 -14.35 -5.79
N ASN A 16 -4.67 -14.15 -6.06
CA ASN A 16 -5.48 -13.23 -5.27
C ASN A 16 -5.57 -13.65 -3.80
N SER A 17 -5.66 -14.94 -3.50
CA SER A 17 -5.73 -15.43 -2.12
C SER A 17 -4.42 -15.16 -1.37
N VAL A 18 -3.27 -15.47 -1.99
CA VAL A 18 -1.95 -15.23 -1.38
C VAL A 18 -1.74 -13.74 -1.10
N PHE A 19 -1.98 -12.87 -2.08
CA PHE A 19 -1.81 -11.42 -1.92
C PHE A 19 -2.78 -10.82 -0.89
N SER A 20 -4.03 -11.32 -0.82
CA SER A 20 -5.02 -10.87 0.17
C SER A 20 -4.60 -11.22 1.60
N ILE A 21 -4.11 -12.44 1.81
CA ILE A 21 -3.60 -12.91 3.10
C ILE A 21 -2.38 -12.08 3.51
N LEU A 22 -1.43 -11.87 2.60
CA LEU A 22 -0.25 -11.03 2.85
C LEU A 22 -0.61 -9.59 3.23
N ALA A 23 -1.55 -8.97 2.50
CA ALA A 23 -2.02 -7.62 2.80
C ALA A 23 -2.69 -7.55 4.19
N THR A 24 -3.49 -8.55 4.53
CA THR A 24 -4.17 -8.66 5.84
C THR A 24 -3.14 -8.79 6.97
N ILE A 25 -2.17 -9.70 6.85
CA ILE A 25 -1.11 -9.90 7.84
C ILE A 25 -0.29 -8.61 8.01
N ALA A 26 0.04 -7.92 6.93
CA ALA A 26 0.83 -6.69 6.98
C ALA A 26 0.12 -5.58 7.78
N ILE A 27 -1.20 -5.42 7.62
CA ILE A 27 -1.99 -4.43 8.38
C ILE A 27 -2.14 -4.84 9.84
N LEU A 28 -2.43 -6.11 10.12
CA LEU A 28 -2.50 -6.61 11.50
C LEU A 28 -1.17 -6.40 12.23
N ALA A 29 -0.05 -6.68 11.56
CA ALA A 29 1.28 -6.43 12.11
C ALA A 29 1.55 -4.94 12.32
N ARG A 30 1.11 -4.07 11.39
CA ARG A 30 1.19 -2.61 11.55
C ARG A 30 0.41 -2.12 12.77
N PHE A 31 -0.83 -2.56 12.94
CA PHE A 31 -1.67 -2.15 14.07
C PHE A 31 -1.12 -2.67 15.39
N THR A 32 -0.67 -3.93 15.43
CA THR A 32 -0.02 -4.51 16.61
C THR A 32 1.24 -3.71 16.98
N ALA A 33 2.10 -3.39 16.01
CA ALA A 33 3.31 -2.60 16.24
C ALA A 33 3.00 -1.20 16.80
N ARG A 34 1.91 -0.56 16.35
CA ARG A 34 1.47 0.74 16.89
C ARG A 34 0.90 0.64 18.29
N LYS A 35 0.09 -0.40 18.56
CA LYS A 35 -0.49 -0.67 19.87
C LYS A 35 0.59 -0.92 20.92
N VAL A 36 1.60 -1.74 20.60
CA VAL A 36 2.76 -2.02 21.47
C VAL A 36 3.55 -0.74 21.81
N ARG A 37 3.50 0.27 20.94
CA ARG A 37 4.24 1.53 21.10
C ARG A 37 3.39 2.68 21.64
N SER A 38 2.12 2.43 21.94
CA SER A 38 1.16 3.46 22.36
C SER A 38 1.11 4.66 21.40
N ILE A 39 1.31 4.43 20.09
CA ILE A 39 1.23 5.49 19.08
C ILE A 39 -0.23 5.62 18.64
N ALA A 40 -0.79 6.83 18.79
CA ALA A 40 -2.14 7.12 18.34
C ALA A 40 -2.37 6.81 16.85
N PHE A 41 -3.60 6.41 16.52
CA PHE A 41 -4.00 6.18 15.13
C PHE A 41 -4.05 7.50 14.39
N GLY A 42 -3.31 7.60 13.28
CA GLY A 42 -3.33 8.77 12.41
C GLY A 42 -4.24 8.57 11.21
N ALA A 43 -4.48 9.65 10.45
CA ALA A 43 -5.21 9.59 9.17
C ALA A 43 -4.63 8.54 8.20
N ASN A 44 -3.31 8.34 8.22
CA ASN A 44 -2.62 7.30 7.44
C ASN A 44 -3.13 5.88 7.74
N ASP A 45 -3.49 5.60 9.00
CA ASP A 45 -3.90 4.26 9.42
C ASP A 45 -5.35 3.97 8.99
N TRP A 46 -6.20 4.98 8.97
CA TRP A 46 -7.55 4.89 8.40
C TRP A 46 -7.54 4.69 6.89
N LEU A 47 -6.69 5.44 6.16
CA LEU A 47 -6.58 5.29 4.71
C LEU A 47 -6.15 3.88 4.31
N ILE A 48 -5.20 3.29 5.02
CA ILE A 48 -4.75 1.93 4.68
C ILE A 48 -5.77 0.87 5.08
N TYR A 49 -6.56 1.12 6.12
CA TYR A 49 -7.69 0.27 6.48
C TYR A 49 -8.79 0.29 5.41
N VAL A 50 -9.12 1.47 4.88
CA VAL A 50 -10.07 1.61 3.75
C VAL A 50 -9.58 0.84 2.53
N ALA A 51 -8.27 0.89 2.23
CA ALA A 51 -7.69 0.10 1.14
C ALA A 51 -7.83 -1.42 1.36
N LEU A 52 -7.69 -1.90 2.60
CA LEU A 52 -7.88 -3.33 2.92
C LEU A 52 -9.32 -3.78 2.76
N VAL A 53 -10.28 -3.01 3.28
CA VAL A 53 -11.71 -3.32 3.15
C VAL A 53 -12.09 -3.36 1.68
N SER A 54 -11.59 -2.42 0.89
CA SER A 54 -11.75 -2.40 -0.56
C SER A 54 -11.13 -3.64 -1.22
N ASN A 55 -9.93 -4.05 -0.80
CA ASN A 55 -9.26 -5.25 -1.29
C ASN A 55 -10.06 -6.53 -1.00
N TRP A 56 -10.66 -6.66 0.19
CA TRP A 56 -11.53 -7.79 0.51
C TRP A 56 -12.83 -7.79 -0.30
N ALA A 57 -13.43 -6.62 -0.52
CA ALA A 57 -14.60 -6.49 -1.38
C ALA A 57 -14.29 -6.93 -2.82
N ILE A 58 -13.16 -6.51 -3.37
CA ILE A 58 -12.69 -6.94 -4.70
C ILE A 58 -12.46 -8.45 -4.73
N TYR A 59 -11.84 -9.02 -3.70
CA TYR A 59 -11.60 -10.48 -3.60
C TYR A 59 -12.91 -11.27 -3.64
N ALA A 60 -13.90 -10.87 -2.84
CA ALA A 60 -15.21 -11.53 -2.80
C ALA A 60 -15.96 -11.41 -4.15
N LEU A 61 -15.93 -10.22 -4.75
CA LEU A 61 -16.57 -9.97 -6.04
C LEU A 61 -15.86 -10.69 -7.20
N ALA A 62 -14.53 -10.85 -7.13
CA ALA A 62 -13.76 -11.63 -8.10
C ALA A 62 -14.12 -13.13 -8.01
N GLY A 63 -14.24 -13.68 -6.80
CA GLY A 63 -14.71 -15.05 -6.61
C GLY A 63 -16.11 -15.28 -7.18
N ARG A 64 -17.03 -14.32 -6.96
CA ARG A 64 -18.36 -14.34 -7.59
C ARG A 64 -18.29 -14.25 -9.12
N ALA A 65 -17.42 -13.40 -9.66
CA ALA A 65 -17.22 -13.26 -11.10
C ALA A 65 -16.80 -14.59 -11.75
N GLN A 66 -15.92 -15.35 -11.09
CA GLN A 66 -15.45 -16.65 -11.59
C GLN A 66 -16.53 -17.73 -11.61
N ILE A 67 -17.47 -17.69 -10.66
CA ILE A 67 -18.66 -18.57 -10.67
C ILE A 67 -19.59 -18.19 -11.83
N LEU A 68 -19.71 -16.89 -12.11
CA LEU A 68 -20.53 -16.37 -13.20
C LEU A 68 -19.91 -16.58 -14.60
N GLY A 69 -18.64 -16.99 -14.68
CA GLY A 69 -17.96 -17.31 -15.94
C GLY A 69 -16.76 -16.43 -16.30
N LEU A 70 -16.18 -15.67 -15.35
CA LEU A 70 -14.95 -14.92 -15.59
C LEU A 70 -13.83 -15.86 -16.11
N GLY A 71 -13.26 -15.51 -17.27
CA GLY A 71 -12.24 -16.31 -17.95
C GLY A 71 -12.77 -17.29 -19.01
N ARG A 72 -14.09 -17.31 -19.30
CA ARG A 72 -14.66 -18.04 -20.44
C ARG A 72 -15.01 -17.08 -21.57
N HIS A 73 -15.01 -17.58 -22.81
CA HIS A 73 -15.52 -16.81 -23.95
C HIS A 73 -17.01 -16.48 -23.79
N ILE A 74 -17.38 -15.27 -24.19
CA ILE A 74 -18.73 -14.70 -23.96
C ILE A 74 -19.83 -15.52 -24.66
N GLU A 75 -19.47 -16.22 -25.74
CA GLU A 75 -20.36 -17.03 -26.58
C GLU A 75 -20.92 -18.26 -25.87
N VAL A 76 -20.28 -18.71 -24.78
CA VAL A 76 -20.70 -19.89 -24.00
C VAL A 76 -21.60 -19.51 -22.81
N LEU A 77 -21.83 -18.21 -22.58
CA LEU A 77 -22.64 -17.73 -21.46
C LEU A 77 -24.10 -17.51 -21.86
N SER A 78 -25.02 -17.97 -21.01
CA SER A 78 -26.44 -17.64 -21.16
C SER A 78 -26.67 -16.14 -20.94
N PRO A 79 -27.67 -15.52 -21.62
CA PRO A 79 -27.93 -14.08 -21.52
C PRO A 79 -28.19 -13.61 -20.08
N GLU A 80 -28.83 -14.43 -19.26
CA GLU A 80 -29.03 -14.14 -17.82
C GLU A 80 -27.71 -14.06 -17.05
N LYS A 81 -26.74 -14.93 -17.37
CA LYS A 81 -25.40 -14.89 -16.76
C LYS A 81 -24.62 -13.66 -17.19
N ILE A 82 -24.81 -13.19 -18.42
CA ILE A 82 -24.17 -11.96 -18.92
C ILE A 82 -24.66 -10.74 -18.10
N VAL A 83 -25.97 -10.62 -17.86
CA VAL A 83 -26.53 -9.55 -17.02
C VAL A 83 -25.97 -9.60 -15.60
N ALA A 84 -25.94 -10.78 -14.98
CA ALA A 84 -25.39 -10.96 -13.64
C ALA A 84 -23.88 -10.67 -13.58
N PHE A 85 -23.14 -11.06 -14.62
CA PHE A 85 -21.71 -10.82 -14.76
C PHE A 85 -21.41 -9.33 -14.87
N THR A 86 -22.04 -8.61 -15.80
CA THR A 86 -21.87 -7.17 -15.99
C THR A 86 -22.22 -6.38 -14.72
N ARG A 87 -23.30 -6.76 -14.03
CA ARG A 87 -23.67 -6.18 -12.73
C ARG A 87 -22.59 -6.43 -11.67
N ASN A 88 -21.99 -7.61 -11.64
CA ASN A 88 -20.91 -7.92 -10.71
C ASN A 88 -19.63 -7.11 -11.01
N LEU A 89 -19.30 -6.92 -12.30
CA LEU A 89 -18.16 -6.09 -12.70
C LEU A 89 -18.33 -4.64 -12.27
N TYR A 90 -19.54 -4.08 -12.37
CA TYR A 90 -19.83 -2.73 -11.89
C TYR A 90 -19.50 -2.54 -10.41
N PHE A 91 -19.99 -3.45 -9.54
CA PHE A 91 -19.65 -3.40 -8.11
C PHE A 91 -18.17 -3.60 -7.84
N MET A 92 -17.51 -4.46 -8.63
CA MET A 92 -16.07 -4.69 -8.51
C MET A 92 -15.27 -3.42 -8.82
N GLN A 93 -15.67 -2.67 -9.85
CA GLN A 93 -15.04 -1.39 -10.18
C GLN A 93 -15.26 -0.35 -9.08
N ILE A 94 -16.48 -0.23 -8.54
CA ILE A 94 -16.75 0.68 -7.41
C ILE A 94 -15.88 0.34 -6.18
N ALA A 95 -15.69 -0.95 -5.90
CA ALA A 95 -14.81 -1.39 -4.82
C ALA A 95 -13.33 -1.12 -5.11
N TYR A 96 -12.91 -1.19 -6.39
CA TYR A 96 -11.53 -0.93 -6.79
C TYR A 96 -11.15 0.55 -6.75
N VAL A 97 -11.99 1.44 -7.30
CA VAL A 97 -11.68 2.88 -7.45
C VAL A 97 -11.10 3.57 -6.19
N PRO A 98 -11.62 3.36 -4.96
CA PRO A 98 -11.07 4.01 -3.78
C PRO A 98 -9.72 3.41 -3.31
N ALA A 99 -9.36 2.19 -3.71
CA ALA A 99 -8.21 1.49 -3.16
C ALA A 99 -6.85 2.08 -3.61
N PRO A 100 -6.57 2.30 -4.91
CA PRO A 100 -5.31 2.91 -5.34
C PRO A 100 -5.07 4.32 -4.78
N PRO A 101 -6.05 5.26 -4.79
CA PRO A 101 -5.89 6.56 -4.14
C PRO A 101 -5.56 6.45 -2.65
N ALA A 102 -6.25 5.57 -1.91
CA ALA A 102 -6.01 5.38 -0.49
C ALA A 102 -4.59 4.89 -0.18
N VAL A 103 -4.08 3.93 -0.97
CA VAL A 103 -2.69 3.46 -0.88
C VAL A 103 -1.70 4.57 -1.18
N LYS A 104 -1.89 5.31 -2.29
CA LYS A 104 -1.00 6.41 -2.69
C LYS A 104 -0.97 7.53 -1.65
N LEU A 105 -2.13 7.88 -1.08
CA LEU A 105 -2.21 8.88 -0.01
C LEU A 105 -1.48 8.41 1.25
N SER A 106 -1.67 7.15 1.68
CA SER A 106 -0.91 6.56 2.80
C SER A 106 0.61 6.62 2.56
N LEU A 107 1.05 6.36 1.32
CA LEU A 107 2.46 6.43 0.95
C LEU A 107 2.99 7.89 0.96
N LEU A 108 2.20 8.85 0.49
CA LEU A 108 2.54 10.29 0.56
C LEU A 108 2.57 10.81 2.01
N PHE A 109 1.69 10.33 2.89
CA PHE A 109 1.75 10.64 4.32
C PHE A 109 3.05 10.11 4.96
N LEU A 110 3.49 8.92 4.58
CA LEU A 110 4.79 8.39 4.98
C LEU A 110 5.93 9.30 4.49
N TYR A 111 5.88 9.75 3.24
CA TYR A 111 6.89 10.66 2.69
C TYR A 111 6.91 12.03 3.35
N ARG A 112 5.73 12.58 3.69
CA ARG A 112 5.61 13.81 4.47
C ARG A 112 6.35 13.70 5.81
N ARG A 113 6.24 12.54 6.48
CA ARG A 113 6.98 12.27 7.73
C ARG A 113 8.48 12.15 7.51
N MET A 114 8.93 11.65 6.37
CA MET A 114 10.36 11.49 6.06
C MET A 114 11.04 12.79 5.60
N PHE A 115 10.31 13.69 4.93
CA PHE A 115 10.90 14.85 4.24
C PHE A 115 10.64 16.20 4.92
N GLN A 116 10.43 16.20 6.24
CA GLN A 116 9.94 17.34 7.06
C GLN A 116 10.66 18.70 6.90
N TYR A 117 11.78 18.79 6.18
CA TYR A 117 12.61 20.00 6.06
C TYR A 117 13.02 20.35 4.62
N THR A 118 12.19 20.03 3.63
CA THR A 118 12.59 20.16 2.22
C THR A 118 11.50 20.80 1.37
N ARG A 119 11.92 21.54 0.32
CA ARG A 119 10.98 22.09 -0.69
C ARG A 119 10.12 21.02 -1.36
N LEU A 120 10.55 19.75 -1.30
CA LEU A 120 9.82 18.59 -1.78
C LEU A 120 8.48 18.36 -1.05
N LEU A 121 8.29 18.94 0.14
CA LEU A 121 7.01 18.87 0.85
C LEU A 121 5.87 19.55 0.09
N TRP A 122 6.13 20.69 -0.56
CA TRP A 122 5.14 21.36 -1.39
C TRP A 122 4.69 20.47 -2.55
N PHE A 123 5.63 19.74 -3.15
CA PHE A 123 5.33 18.74 -4.17
C PHE A 123 4.49 17.58 -3.60
N VAL A 124 4.82 17.08 -2.41
CA VAL A 124 4.03 16.03 -1.73
C VAL A 124 2.59 16.49 -1.49
N TYR A 125 2.38 17.71 -0.96
CA TYR A 125 1.04 18.25 -0.76
C TYR A 125 0.28 18.43 -2.08
N GLY A 126 0.94 18.95 -3.12
CA GLY A 126 0.34 19.04 -4.45
C GLY A 126 -0.10 17.68 -5.00
N MET A 127 0.74 16.66 -4.86
CA MET A 127 0.40 15.28 -5.25
C MET A 127 -0.75 14.70 -4.41
N MET A 128 -0.83 15.00 -3.12
CA MET A 128 -1.95 14.57 -2.28
C MET A 128 -3.27 15.17 -2.79
N VAL A 129 -3.30 16.47 -3.08
CA VAL A 129 -4.50 17.14 -3.62
C VAL A 129 -4.87 16.56 -4.98
N LEU A 130 -3.89 16.39 -5.87
CA LEU A 130 -4.12 15.80 -7.20
C LEU A 130 -4.75 14.41 -7.10
N ILE A 131 -4.27 13.55 -6.21
CA ILE A 131 -4.76 12.18 -6.05
C ILE A 131 -6.16 12.15 -5.44
N VAL A 132 -6.46 13.05 -4.49
CA VAL A 132 -7.82 13.17 -3.94
C VAL A 132 -8.78 13.62 -5.03
N VAL A 133 -8.47 14.70 -5.75
CA VAL A 133 -9.31 15.23 -6.84
C VAL A 133 -9.53 14.17 -7.91
N TRP A 134 -8.45 13.53 -8.39
CA TRP A 134 -8.54 12.49 -9.39
C TRP A 134 -9.34 11.28 -8.90
N GLY A 135 -9.11 10.80 -7.67
CA GLY A 135 -9.84 9.68 -7.09
C GLY A 135 -11.34 9.98 -6.94
N THR A 136 -11.70 11.18 -6.50
CA THR A 136 -13.09 11.63 -6.39
C THR A 136 -13.77 11.69 -7.75
N ILE A 137 -13.12 12.28 -8.77
CA ILE A 137 -13.67 12.32 -10.14
C ILE A 137 -13.91 10.91 -10.67
N ASN A 138 -12.96 9.98 -10.50
CA ASN A 138 -13.12 8.60 -10.95
C ASN A 138 -14.26 7.88 -10.23
N LEU A 139 -14.45 8.13 -8.93
CA LEU A 139 -15.55 7.54 -8.17
C LEU A 139 -16.91 7.99 -8.73
N PHE A 140 -17.06 9.28 -9.00
CA PHE A 140 -18.29 9.81 -9.62
C PHE A 140 -18.49 9.28 -11.03
N LEU A 141 -17.44 9.26 -11.87
CA LEU A 141 -17.52 8.76 -13.24
C LEU A 141 -17.93 7.28 -13.30
N VAL A 142 -17.35 6.43 -12.46
CA VAL A 142 -17.69 4.99 -12.44
C VAL A 142 -19.09 4.76 -11.89
N THR A 143 -19.51 5.53 -10.88
CA THR A 143 -20.84 5.38 -10.27
C THR A 143 -21.96 5.89 -11.19
N PHE A 144 -21.71 6.98 -11.92
CA PHE A 144 -22.70 7.64 -12.79
C PHE A 144 -22.40 7.44 -14.28
N PHE A 145 -21.72 6.34 -14.62
CA PHE A 145 -21.29 6.06 -15.99
C PHE A 145 -22.46 5.95 -17.00
N CYS A 146 -23.62 5.45 -16.55
CA CYS A 146 -24.83 5.34 -17.34
C CYS A 146 -26.03 5.96 -16.64
N THR A 147 -26.96 6.50 -17.44
CA THR A 147 -28.25 7.05 -16.98
C THR A 147 -29.40 6.37 -17.74
N PRO A 148 -30.29 5.61 -17.04
CA PRO A 148 -30.18 5.13 -15.66
C PRO A 148 -29.03 4.11 -15.49
N ILE A 149 -28.57 3.87 -14.25
CA ILE A 149 -27.50 2.89 -13.95
C ILE A 149 -27.87 1.49 -14.49
N SER A 150 -29.16 1.16 -14.52
CA SER A 150 -29.67 -0.09 -15.08
C SER A 150 -29.44 -0.26 -16.58
N ALA A 151 -29.14 0.82 -17.31
CA ALA A 151 -28.81 0.77 -18.72
C ALA A 151 -27.53 -0.06 -18.98
N LEU A 152 -26.65 -0.18 -17.99
CA LEU A 152 -25.42 -0.99 -18.09
C LEU A 152 -25.72 -2.47 -18.41
N TRP A 153 -26.84 -3.01 -17.91
CA TRP A 153 -27.20 -4.42 -18.10
C TRP A 153 -28.52 -4.65 -18.85
N THR A 154 -29.36 -3.62 -18.99
CA THR A 154 -30.62 -3.70 -19.77
C THR A 154 -30.50 -3.11 -21.16
N VAL A 155 -29.38 -2.43 -21.49
CA VAL A 155 -29.12 -1.74 -22.77
C VAL A 155 -30.10 -0.58 -23.06
N ASN A 156 -31.08 -0.34 -22.17
CA ASN A 156 -32.07 0.73 -22.28
C ASN A 156 -31.60 1.97 -21.51
N GLY A 157 -30.87 2.86 -22.19
CA GLY A 157 -30.47 4.16 -21.66
C GLY A 157 -29.26 4.76 -22.38
N LYS A 158 -28.67 5.82 -21.82
CA LYS A 158 -27.47 6.47 -22.36
C LYS A 158 -26.29 6.26 -21.42
N CYS A 159 -25.18 5.79 -21.95
CA CYS A 159 -23.90 5.67 -21.26
C CYS A 159 -22.90 6.68 -21.84
N LEU A 160 -21.99 7.16 -21.00
CA LEU A 160 -20.92 8.06 -21.43
C LEU A 160 -19.91 7.30 -22.29
N GLU A 161 -19.65 7.77 -23.50
CA GLU A 161 -18.52 7.29 -24.32
C GLU A 161 -17.23 7.94 -23.78
N LEU A 162 -16.60 7.28 -22.81
CA LEU A 162 -15.30 7.70 -22.29
C LEU A 162 -14.19 7.04 -23.08
N GLU A 163 -13.21 7.82 -23.55
CA GLU A 163 -11.95 7.25 -24.00
C GLU A 163 -11.22 6.63 -22.79
N PRO A 164 -11.06 5.30 -22.74
CA PRO A 164 -10.50 4.62 -21.57
C PRO A 164 -9.02 4.95 -21.35
N TYR A 165 -8.33 5.38 -22.40
CA TYR A 165 -6.89 5.64 -22.39
C TYR A 165 -6.51 6.83 -21.50
N SER A 166 -7.26 7.93 -21.56
CA SER A 166 -6.92 9.17 -20.86
C SER A 166 -6.92 9.02 -19.34
N TYR A 167 -7.89 8.27 -18.78
CA TYR A 167 -7.98 8.03 -17.34
C TYR A 167 -6.90 7.06 -16.83
N ALA A 168 -6.62 6.01 -17.61
CA ALA A 168 -5.60 5.03 -17.27
C ALA A 168 -4.20 5.64 -17.25
N VAL A 169 -3.89 6.52 -18.20
CA VAL A 169 -2.59 7.22 -18.26
C VAL A 169 -2.34 8.04 -17.00
N ILE A 170 -3.33 8.81 -16.52
CA ILE A 170 -3.17 9.62 -15.30
C ILE A 170 -2.92 8.72 -14.07
N ASN A 171 -3.63 7.59 -13.96
CA ASN A 171 -3.40 6.66 -12.86
C ASN A 171 -1.97 6.12 -12.87
N VAL A 172 -1.49 5.66 -14.03
CA VAL A 172 -0.15 5.09 -14.20
C VAL A 172 0.93 6.13 -13.95
N VAL A 173 0.79 7.33 -14.51
CA VAL A 173 1.74 8.43 -14.34
C VAL A 173 1.82 8.85 -12.86
N THR A 174 0.68 9.04 -12.20
CA THR A 174 0.69 9.37 -10.77
C THR A 174 1.29 8.26 -9.92
N THR A 175 1.04 6.99 -10.27
CA THR A 175 1.69 5.85 -9.61
C THR A 175 3.21 5.94 -9.78
N LEU A 176 3.71 6.08 -11.01
CA LEU A 176 5.15 6.19 -11.30
C LEU A 176 5.82 7.33 -10.50
N ILE A 177 5.19 8.51 -10.49
CA ILE A 177 5.71 9.68 -9.76
C ILE A 177 5.80 9.40 -8.26
N VAL A 178 4.74 8.85 -7.66
CA VAL A 178 4.71 8.57 -6.22
C VAL A 178 5.77 7.54 -5.84
N TRP A 179 5.92 6.46 -6.61
CA TRP A 179 6.93 5.43 -6.34
C TRP A 179 8.37 5.88 -6.61
N ALA A 180 8.58 6.76 -7.58
CA ALA A 180 9.90 7.29 -7.90
C ALA A 180 10.36 8.38 -6.93
N LEU A 181 9.42 9.10 -6.29
CA LEU A 181 9.69 10.21 -5.38
C LEU A 181 10.78 9.94 -4.31
N PRO A 182 10.79 8.79 -3.60
CA PRO A 182 11.81 8.53 -2.58
C PRO A 182 13.20 8.19 -3.14
N ILE A 183 13.35 7.76 -4.40
CA ILE A 183 14.63 7.23 -4.93
C ILE A 183 15.79 8.20 -4.71
N PRO A 184 15.72 9.47 -5.14
CA PRO A 184 16.88 10.37 -5.05
C PRO A 184 17.28 10.66 -3.60
N ARG A 185 16.30 10.64 -2.69
CA ARG A 185 16.50 10.91 -1.27
C ARG A 185 17.06 9.71 -0.53
N VAL A 186 16.55 8.52 -0.81
CA VAL A 186 17.03 7.27 -0.19
C VAL A 186 18.49 6.99 -0.55
N TRP A 187 18.92 7.43 -1.73
CA TRP A 187 20.30 7.26 -2.16
C TRP A 187 21.26 8.22 -1.46
N ARG A 188 20.80 9.43 -1.13
CA ARG A 188 21.58 10.47 -0.43
C ARG A 188 21.53 10.37 1.09
N LEU A 189 20.51 9.73 1.67
CA LEU A 189 20.33 9.66 3.12
C LEU A 189 21.19 8.54 3.72
N GLN A 190 22.03 8.88 4.71
CA GLN A 190 22.88 7.93 5.43
C GLN A 190 22.09 7.12 6.47
N ILE A 191 21.23 6.23 5.97
CA ILE A 191 20.43 5.33 6.79
C ILE A 191 21.20 4.00 6.99
N PRO A 192 21.11 3.32 8.16
CA PRO A 192 21.65 1.97 8.33
C PRO A 192 21.22 1.01 7.20
N ARG A 193 22.16 0.17 6.74
CA ARG A 193 22.03 -0.65 5.52
C ARG A 193 20.73 -1.46 5.45
N GLY A 194 20.28 -2.05 6.58
CA GLY A 194 19.03 -2.82 6.62
C GLY A 194 17.76 -2.00 6.35
N GLN A 195 17.75 -0.71 6.69
CA GLN A 195 16.64 0.20 6.38
C GLN A 195 16.72 0.70 4.94
N LYS A 196 17.91 0.90 4.40
CA LYS A 196 18.11 1.23 2.99
C LYS A 196 17.60 0.10 2.09
N VAL A 197 17.94 -1.16 2.40
CA VAL A 197 17.44 -2.33 1.67
C VAL A 197 15.92 -2.46 1.77
N ALA A 198 15.33 -2.21 2.95
CA ALA A 198 13.87 -2.18 3.14
C ALA A 198 13.15 -1.34 2.10
N LEU A 199 13.63 -0.11 2.00
CA LEU A 199 12.98 0.96 1.29
C LEU A 199 13.24 0.82 -0.21
N SER A 200 14.46 0.40 -0.58
CA SER A 200 14.77 0.02 -1.95
C SER A 200 13.91 -1.14 -2.45
N LEU A 201 13.67 -2.18 -1.65
CA LEU A 201 12.79 -3.29 -2.03
C LEU A 201 11.35 -2.84 -2.25
N VAL A 202 10.83 -1.99 -1.36
CA VAL A 202 9.49 -1.41 -1.51
C VAL A 202 9.40 -0.62 -2.83
N ILE A 203 10.35 0.28 -3.07
CA ILE A 203 10.38 1.07 -4.30
C ILE A 203 10.48 0.17 -5.55
N ALA A 204 11.34 -0.86 -5.50
CA ALA A 204 11.52 -1.79 -6.61
C ALA A 204 10.23 -2.55 -6.94
N LEU A 205 9.48 -3.01 -5.94
CA LEU A 205 8.20 -3.70 -6.15
C LEU A 205 7.16 -2.80 -6.82
N GLY A 206 7.06 -1.54 -6.40
CA GLY A 206 6.16 -0.59 -7.02
C GLY A 206 6.54 -0.20 -8.45
N LEU A 207 7.83 0.01 -8.71
CA LEU A 207 8.33 0.25 -10.06
C LEU A 207 8.13 -0.96 -10.98
N LEU A 208 8.37 -2.17 -10.47
CA LEU A 208 8.13 -3.40 -11.21
C LEU A 208 6.67 -3.51 -11.66
N TRP A 209 5.73 -3.16 -10.79
CA TRP A 209 4.31 -3.15 -11.14
C TRP A 209 3.99 -2.15 -12.26
N VAL A 210 4.56 -0.94 -12.20
CA VAL A 210 4.37 0.07 -13.27
C VAL A 210 4.92 -0.44 -14.60
N LEU A 211 6.10 -1.08 -14.58
CA LEU A 211 6.68 -1.68 -15.78
C LEU A 211 5.79 -2.77 -16.34
N LEU A 212 5.32 -3.72 -15.51
CA LEU A 212 4.42 -4.79 -15.94
C LEU A 212 3.14 -4.22 -16.56
N THR A 213 2.55 -3.19 -15.95
CA THR A 213 1.35 -2.53 -16.49
C THR A 213 1.64 -1.88 -17.85
N PHE A 214 2.77 -1.19 -17.98
CA PHE A 214 3.18 -0.58 -19.26
C PHE A 214 3.40 -1.63 -20.37
N PHE A 215 4.05 -2.75 -20.06
CA PHE A 215 4.22 -3.86 -20.99
C PHE A 215 2.88 -4.43 -21.43
N LEU A 216 1.95 -4.63 -20.50
CA LEU A 216 0.60 -5.12 -20.82
C LEU A 216 -0.19 -4.14 -21.70
N PHE A 217 -0.09 -2.84 -21.44
CA PHE A 217 -0.68 -1.82 -22.31
C PHE A 217 -0.05 -1.83 -23.70
N ARG A 218 1.27 -2.06 -23.83
CA ARG A 218 1.95 -2.16 -25.12
C ARG A 218 1.54 -3.41 -25.89
N ASP A 219 1.41 -4.55 -25.22
CA ASP A 219 0.94 -5.79 -25.83
C ASP A 219 -0.52 -5.65 -26.30
N CYS A 220 -1.35 -4.94 -25.53
CA CYS A 220 -2.71 -4.59 -25.95
C CYS A 220 -2.71 -3.61 -27.15
N SER A 221 -1.80 -2.63 -27.18
CA SER A 221 -1.67 -1.66 -28.28
C SER A 221 -1.18 -2.30 -29.58
N THR A 222 -0.26 -3.27 -29.50
CA THR A 222 0.25 -4.01 -30.66
C THR A 222 -0.74 -5.08 -31.16
N ALA A 223 -1.61 -5.59 -30.29
CA ALA A 223 -2.79 -6.35 -30.69
C ALA A 223 -3.80 -5.47 -31.43
N ILE A 224 -4.07 -4.24 -30.95
CA ILE A 224 -4.98 -3.28 -31.62
C ILE A 224 -4.41 -2.80 -32.97
N GLY A 225 -3.10 -2.54 -33.06
CA GLY A 225 -2.45 -2.21 -34.33
C GLY A 225 -2.53 -3.33 -35.38
N ARG A 226 -2.60 -4.60 -34.95
CA ARG A 226 -2.91 -5.75 -35.81
C ARG A 226 -4.40 -5.87 -36.15
N VAL A 227 -5.30 -5.41 -35.27
CA VAL A 227 -6.76 -5.33 -35.52
C VAL A 227 -7.12 -4.25 -36.54
N ILE A 228 -6.34 -3.17 -36.67
CA ILE A 228 -6.59 -2.14 -37.70
C ILE A 228 -6.26 -2.66 -39.11
N LEU A 229 -5.35 -3.62 -39.25
CA LEU A 229 -4.97 -4.21 -40.55
C LEU A 229 -5.74 -5.48 -40.91
N MET A 230 -6.57 -6.02 -40.01
CA MET A 230 -7.46 -7.14 -40.29
C MET A 230 -8.85 -6.86 -39.67
N PRO A 231 -9.86 -6.53 -40.48
CA PRO A 231 -11.20 -6.22 -40.00
C PRO A 231 -11.94 -7.52 -39.70
N GLU A 232 -11.45 -8.31 -38.74
CA GLU A 232 -12.23 -9.42 -38.21
C GLU A 232 -12.73 -9.05 -36.81
N LYS A 233 -14.04 -9.17 -36.66
CA LYS A 233 -14.88 -8.88 -35.50
C LYS A 233 -14.36 -9.54 -34.22
N ASN A 234 -13.28 -9.02 -33.63
CA ASN A 234 -12.70 -9.58 -32.41
C ASN A 234 -13.31 -8.95 -31.14
N GLU A 235 -14.64 -9.02 -31.03
CA GLU A 235 -15.35 -8.82 -29.76
C GLU A 235 -15.26 -10.07 -28.85
N ARG A 236 -14.59 -11.14 -29.30
CA ARG A 236 -14.61 -12.50 -28.72
C ARG A 236 -13.77 -12.70 -27.44
N ASP A 237 -12.89 -11.75 -27.11
CA ASP A 237 -11.92 -11.89 -25.99
C ASP A 237 -12.12 -10.89 -24.83
N LYS A 238 -13.24 -10.16 -24.79
CA LYS A 238 -13.52 -9.16 -23.74
C LYS A 238 -13.39 -9.72 -22.30
N PRO A 239 -13.91 -10.92 -21.96
CA PRO A 239 -13.78 -11.47 -20.60
C PRO A 239 -12.36 -11.96 -20.24
N TRP A 240 -11.61 -12.47 -21.22
CA TRP A 240 -10.25 -12.98 -21.05
C TRP A 240 -9.26 -11.86 -20.71
N ASN A 241 -9.30 -10.79 -21.50
CA ASN A 241 -8.47 -9.60 -21.27
C ASN A 241 -8.83 -8.91 -19.95
N TYR A 242 -10.11 -8.89 -19.61
CA TYR A 242 -10.59 -8.33 -18.35
C TYR A 242 -10.12 -9.13 -17.12
N ALA A 243 -10.08 -10.46 -17.21
CA ALA A 243 -9.58 -11.32 -16.14
C ALA A 243 -8.10 -11.03 -15.81
N LYS A 244 -7.26 -10.84 -16.84
CA LYS A 244 -5.86 -10.44 -16.68
C LYS A 244 -5.72 -9.07 -16.01
N SER A 245 -6.53 -8.09 -16.41
CA SER A 245 -6.54 -6.76 -15.77
C SER A 245 -6.95 -6.82 -14.30
N CYS A 246 -7.95 -7.64 -13.95
CA CYS A 246 -8.38 -7.82 -12.55
C CYS A 246 -7.26 -8.35 -11.66
N MET A 247 -6.48 -9.32 -12.14
CA MET A 247 -5.34 -9.85 -11.39
C MET A 247 -4.33 -8.75 -11.05
N MET A 248 -4.01 -7.92 -12.05
CA MET A 248 -3.02 -6.85 -11.90
C MET A 248 -3.49 -5.75 -10.96
N GLN A 249 -4.78 -5.40 -10.99
CA GLN A 249 -5.40 -4.49 -10.04
C GLN A 249 -5.31 -5.01 -8.60
N PHE A 250 -5.52 -6.31 -8.40
CA PHE A 250 -5.43 -6.92 -7.08
C PHE A 250 -3.99 -6.91 -6.53
N ILE A 251 -3.02 -7.24 -7.40
CA ILE A 251 -1.59 -7.21 -7.07
C ILE A 251 -1.16 -5.77 -6.75
N GLU A 252 -1.64 -4.76 -7.48
CA GLU A 252 -1.36 -3.34 -7.23
C GLU A 252 -1.70 -2.95 -5.80
N VAL A 253 -2.97 -3.15 -5.43
CA VAL A 253 -3.52 -2.74 -4.15
C VAL A 253 -2.86 -3.53 -3.01
N SER A 254 -2.76 -4.84 -3.15
CA SER A 254 -2.18 -5.70 -2.12
C SER A 254 -0.69 -5.40 -1.89
N THR A 255 0.09 -5.23 -2.96
CA THR A 255 1.52 -4.88 -2.87
C THR A 255 1.69 -3.50 -2.25
N GLY A 256 0.86 -2.53 -2.65
CA GLY A 256 0.85 -1.19 -2.06
C GLY A 256 0.54 -1.19 -0.56
N ILE A 257 -0.40 -2.03 -0.11
CA ILE A 257 -0.69 -2.22 1.32
C ILE A 257 0.52 -2.76 2.07
N VAL A 258 1.13 -3.85 1.58
CA VAL A 258 2.31 -4.44 2.21
C VAL A 258 3.45 -3.41 2.26
N CYS A 259 3.68 -2.71 1.17
CA CYS A 259 4.72 -1.70 1.02
C CYS A 259 4.59 -0.54 2.01
N THR A 260 3.39 -0.03 2.23
CA THR A 260 3.13 1.06 3.19
C THR A 260 3.22 0.59 4.65
N CYS A 261 3.03 -0.70 4.92
CA CYS A 261 3.12 -1.28 6.27
C CYS A 261 4.58 -1.57 6.70
N LEU A 262 5.45 -1.95 5.75
CA LEU A 262 6.84 -2.36 6.01
C LEU A 262 7.66 -1.34 6.84
N PRO A 263 7.64 -0.02 6.55
CA PRO A 263 8.41 0.96 7.31
C PRO A 263 7.98 1.06 8.78
N THR A 264 6.68 0.87 9.07
CA THR A 264 6.15 0.97 10.43
C THR A 264 6.46 -0.27 11.25
N MET A 265 6.39 -1.46 10.63
CA MET A 265 6.72 -2.73 11.28
C MET A 265 8.20 -2.80 11.67
N ARG A 266 9.11 -2.29 10.82
CA ARG A 266 10.55 -2.36 11.08
C ARG A 266 11.02 -1.51 12.24
N ILE A 267 10.32 -0.42 12.58
CA ILE A 267 10.69 0.34 13.79
C ILE A 267 10.56 -0.58 15.02
N SER A 268 9.65 -1.57 15.00
CA SER A 268 9.42 -2.58 16.04
C SER A 268 10.55 -3.62 16.21
N ASN A 269 11.54 -3.65 15.32
CA ASN A 269 12.47 -4.78 15.17
C ASN A 269 13.79 -4.70 15.94
N LYS A 270 13.83 -4.03 17.08
CA LYS A 270 14.87 -4.39 18.06
C LYS A 270 14.42 -5.54 18.98
N GLU A 271 13.12 -5.80 19.10
CA GLU A 271 12.61 -6.83 20.04
C GLU A 271 11.52 -7.75 19.45
N ALA A 272 10.74 -7.30 18.46
CA ALA A 272 9.58 -8.07 17.98
C ALA A 272 9.88 -9.05 16.83
N VAL A 273 10.79 -8.74 15.90
CA VAL A 273 11.10 -9.65 14.77
C VAL A 273 11.85 -10.91 15.18
N SER A 274 12.61 -10.87 16.27
CA SER A 274 13.20 -12.08 16.86
C SER A 274 12.12 -13.07 17.30
N LYS A 275 10.92 -12.63 17.66
CA LYS A 275 9.84 -13.52 18.14
C LYS A 275 8.88 -13.93 17.02
N GLY A 276 8.56 -13.03 16.09
CA GLY A 276 7.63 -13.32 14.98
C GLY A 276 8.23 -14.19 13.86
N CYS A 277 9.50 -13.98 13.50
CA CYS A 277 10.17 -14.80 12.48
C CYS A 277 10.53 -16.20 13.03
N PHE A 278 10.84 -16.30 14.33
CA PHE A 278 11.07 -17.59 14.99
C PHE A 278 9.78 -18.39 15.21
N ALA A 279 8.65 -17.73 15.49
CA ALA A 279 7.37 -18.40 15.65
C ALA A 279 6.84 -18.99 14.33
N PHE A 280 7.11 -18.34 13.19
CA PHE A 280 6.70 -18.84 11.88
C PHE A 280 7.59 -19.96 11.33
N CYS A 281 8.87 -20.04 11.77
CA CYS A 281 9.81 -21.09 11.33
C CYS A 281 9.94 -22.29 12.29
N GLY A 282 9.25 -22.34 13.43
CA GLY A 282 9.27 -23.51 14.32
C GLY A 282 10.64 -23.95 14.85
N LEU A 283 11.70 -23.14 14.66
CA LEU A 283 13.04 -23.46 15.14
C LEU A 283 13.20 -22.94 16.56
N ARG A 284 12.87 -23.78 17.54
CA ARG A 284 13.19 -23.51 18.95
C ARG A 284 14.71 -23.58 19.15
N SER A 285 15.39 -22.45 19.16
CA SER A 285 16.80 -22.39 19.57
C SER A 285 16.86 -22.45 21.10
N ASN A 286 17.27 -23.61 21.63
CA ASN A 286 17.70 -23.75 23.01
C ASN A 286 18.95 -22.87 23.18
N LYS A 287 18.86 -21.80 23.98
CA LYS A 287 20.06 -21.14 24.49
C LYS A 287 20.66 -22.05 25.55
N THR A 288 21.68 -22.82 25.18
CA THR A 288 22.65 -23.37 26.12
C THR A 288 23.36 -22.21 26.79
N SER A 289 23.22 -22.16 28.12
CA SER A 289 23.99 -21.29 29.00
C SER A 289 25.46 -21.71 28.92
N THR A 290 26.29 -20.93 28.24
CA THR A 290 27.75 -21.04 28.39
C THR A 290 28.15 -20.21 29.59
N ASN A 291 28.47 -20.89 30.69
CA ASN A 291 29.32 -20.36 31.75
C ASN A 291 30.64 -19.95 31.13
N ASP A 292 30.95 -18.66 31.12
CA ASP A 292 32.32 -18.18 31.01
C ASP A 292 32.74 -17.64 32.38
N ASP A 293 33.56 -18.46 33.04
CA ASP A 293 34.34 -18.10 34.21
C ASP A 293 35.46 -17.14 33.80
N GLY A 294 35.40 -15.90 34.29
CA GLY A 294 36.36 -14.87 33.92
C GLY A 294 36.33 -13.66 34.85
N LYS A 295 36.97 -13.84 36.01
CA LYS A 295 37.47 -12.84 36.99
C LYS A 295 37.39 -11.35 36.58
N PHE A 296 36.95 -10.47 37.51
CA PHE A 296 37.80 -9.45 38.18
C PHE A 296 36.99 -8.25 38.73
N TRP A 297 37.16 -8.01 40.05
CA TRP A 297 36.76 -6.90 40.94
C TRP A 297 35.34 -6.81 41.55
N PRO A 298 35.23 -6.86 42.90
CA PRO A 298 34.05 -6.42 43.64
C PRO A 298 34.10 -4.90 43.91
N ARG A 299 33.00 -4.18 43.63
CA ARG A 299 32.77 -2.84 44.20
C ARG A 299 32.49 -2.99 45.69
N ARG A 300 33.51 -2.72 46.49
CA ARG A 300 33.43 -2.61 47.94
C ARG A 300 32.73 -1.29 48.30
N LEU A 301 31.67 -1.39 49.10
CA LEU A 301 31.02 -0.29 49.81
C LEU A 301 32.04 0.54 50.59
N GLY A 302 32.06 1.84 50.35
CA GLY A 302 32.95 2.82 51.00
C GLY A 302 32.15 3.86 51.76
N LYS A 303 32.25 3.76 53.09
CA LYS A 303 31.88 4.69 54.17
C LYS A 303 31.69 6.17 53.79
N ILE A 304 30.57 6.72 54.25
CA ILE A 304 30.38 8.13 54.55
C ILE A 304 30.98 8.40 55.95
N HIS A 305 32.05 9.18 56.03
CA HIS A 305 32.28 10.13 57.13
C HIS A 305 33.46 11.08 56.88
N SER A 306 33.26 12.29 57.42
CA SER A 306 34.23 13.30 57.88
C SER A 306 34.47 14.52 56.97
N ILE A 307 34.04 15.72 57.41
CA ILE A 307 34.82 16.80 58.12
C ILE A 307 35.36 17.78 57.06
N SER A 308 35.30 19.11 57.13
CA SER A 308 34.90 20.11 58.14
C SER A 308 34.61 21.45 57.43
N SER A 309 33.75 22.24 58.05
CA SER A 309 33.52 23.65 57.74
C SER A 309 34.63 24.51 58.36
N GLN A 310 35.34 25.28 57.54
CA GLN A 310 35.93 26.56 57.93
C GLN A 310 35.82 27.56 56.76
N ARG A 311 34.90 28.53 56.88
CA ARG A 311 35.06 29.84 56.24
C ARG A 311 34.73 30.92 57.26
N GLY A 312 35.77 31.63 57.66
CA GLY A 312 35.70 32.85 58.44
C GLY A 312 34.97 33.95 57.68
N GLY A 313 34.29 34.80 58.45
CA GLY A 313 33.42 35.85 57.95
C GLY A 313 34.13 37.00 57.26
N LYS A 314 33.34 37.73 56.49
CA LYS A 314 33.27 39.19 56.50
C LYS A 314 31.95 39.59 55.86
N GLY A 315 31.14 40.29 56.65
CA GLY A 315 29.91 40.90 56.20
C GLY A 315 30.19 42.12 55.33
N ASP A 316 29.31 42.27 54.36
CA ASP A 316 28.98 43.42 53.51
C ASP A 316 28.01 42.78 52.50
N LYS A 317 26.85 43.29 52.10
CA LYS A 317 26.06 44.50 52.33
C LYS A 317 24.93 44.37 51.28
N LEU A 318 23.67 44.69 51.62
CA LEU A 318 22.60 45.19 50.70
C LEU A 318 22.21 44.30 49.49
N ASP A 319 21.06 43.63 49.48
CA ASP A 319 19.68 44.13 49.24
C ASP A 319 19.26 44.19 47.76
N TRP A 320 17.94 44.04 47.55
CA TRP A 320 17.11 44.18 46.32
C TRP A 320 16.98 42.88 45.49
N VAL A 321 15.92 42.07 45.57
CA VAL A 321 14.45 42.30 45.52
C VAL A 321 14.00 43.08 44.27
N ASN A 322 13.28 42.34 43.41
CA ASN A 322 12.37 42.77 42.33
C ASN A 322 12.98 43.47 41.10
N ASN A 323 12.78 42.91 39.90
CA ASN A 323 11.62 43.31 39.08
C ASN A 323 11.44 42.48 37.81
N LEU A 324 10.17 42.25 37.50
CA LEU A 324 9.62 41.81 36.22
C LEU A 324 9.67 42.96 35.18
N THR A 325 9.36 42.58 33.93
CA THR A 325 8.75 43.35 32.82
C THR A 325 9.64 44.06 31.79
N THR A 326 9.27 43.82 30.52
CA THR A 326 9.53 44.61 29.27
C THR A 326 11.00 44.67 28.84
N ILE A 327 11.42 44.19 27.66
CA ILE A 327 10.90 44.35 26.28
C ILE A 327 11.17 43.06 25.48
#